data_AF-K2QJ52-F1
#
_entry.id   AF-K2QJ52-F1
#
_cell.length_a   1.000
_cell.length_b   1.000
_cell.length_c   1.000
_cell.angle_alpha   90.00
_cell.angle_beta   90.00
_cell.angle_gamma   90.00
#
_symmetry.space_group_name_H-M   'P 1'
#
loop_
_entity.id
_entity.type
_entity.pdbx_description
1 polymer ?
#
loop_
_entity_poly.entity_id
_entity_poly.type
_entity_poly.pdbx_seq_one_letter_code
_entity_poly.pdbx_strand_id
1 'polypeptide(L)'
;MSRTWNTDSTSSTRSAEKFGLDDKDSSSILVYKYRKGLDVSSQEDLCKALDKDPSLRVTRKKIPRGDSRVEVKREDLWNDDEKSEFSEYPNSKSGLASVCLPRSVWFKRMLFGQFEDLYIVSPETSPSNSLNGSPESSQCSPSATWNQSAAPDGTAPQHAAQHTNNNPGDQ
;
A
#
# COMPACT_ATOMS: atom_id res chain seq x y z
N MET A 1 -19.34 -31.86 -39.14
CA MET A 1 -18.89 -32.41 -37.84
C MET A 1 -17.84 -31.47 -37.28
N SER A 2 -18.28 -30.60 -36.37
CA SER A 2 -17.48 -29.52 -35.78
C SER A 2 -16.48 -30.10 -34.77
N ARG A 3 -15.19 -29.74 -34.89
CA ARG A 3 -14.20 -29.97 -33.83
C ARG A 3 -13.96 -28.63 -33.13
N THR A 4 -14.71 -28.37 -32.08
CA THR A 4 -14.39 -27.30 -31.12
C THR A 4 -13.35 -27.86 -30.16
N TRP A 5 -12.11 -27.34 -30.23
CA TRP A 5 -11.11 -27.58 -29.20
C TRP A 5 -11.57 -26.91 -27.90
N ASN A 6 -11.98 -27.70 -26.90
CA ASN A 6 -12.09 -27.25 -25.52
C ASN A 6 -10.67 -27.08 -24.97
N THR A 7 -10.19 -25.85 -24.90
CA THR A 7 -9.03 -25.48 -24.07
C THR A 7 -9.53 -25.17 -22.66
N ASP A 8 -10.03 -26.18 -21.97
CA ASP A 8 -10.24 -26.14 -20.52
C ASP A 8 -8.94 -26.66 -19.88
N SER A 9 -8.08 -25.77 -19.34
CA SER A 9 -7.06 -26.02 -18.27
C SER A 9 -5.89 -25.00 -18.19
N THR A 10 -6.02 -23.75 -18.64
CA THR A 10 -4.92 -22.74 -18.55
C THR A 10 -5.38 -21.41 -17.95
N SER A 11 -6.00 -21.46 -16.77
CA SER A 11 -6.43 -20.24 -16.08
C SER A 11 -5.32 -19.52 -15.32
N SER A 12 -4.14 -20.15 -15.11
CA SER A 12 -3.06 -19.62 -14.24
C SER A 12 -1.70 -19.42 -14.93
N THR A 13 -1.52 -19.91 -16.18
CA THR A 13 -0.21 -19.95 -16.83
C THR A 13 0.26 -18.59 -17.36
N ARG A 14 -0.67 -17.69 -17.72
CA ARG A 14 -0.31 -16.39 -18.31
C ARG A 14 0.46 -15.50 -17.33
N SER A 15 -0.06 -15.33 -16.12
CA SER A 15 0.59 -14.53 -15.09
C SER A 15 1.85 -15.23 -14.54
N ALA A 16 1.82 -16.56 -14.43
CA ALA A 16 2.97 -17.35 -14.01
C ALA A 16 4.17 -17.18 -14.94
N GLU A 17 3.97 -17.32 -16.25
CA GLU A 17 5.01 -17.11 -17.25
C GLU A 17 5.48 -15.65 -17.30
N LYS A 18 4.55 -14.68 -17.22
CA LYS A 18 4.87 -13.24 -17.30
C LYS A 18 5.76 -12.77 -16.14
N PHE A 19 5.50 -13.26 -14.92
CA PHE A 19 6.18 -12.78 -13.71
C PHE A 19 7.16 -13.79 -13.11
N GLY A 20 7.35 -14.95 -13.76
CA GLY A 20 8.22 -16.02 -13.27
C GLY A 20 7.74 -16.61 -11.94
N LEU A 21 6.42 -16.81 -11.81
CA LEU A 21 5.79 -17.47 -10.67
C LEU A 21 5.49 -18.93 -11.02
N ASP A 22 5.34 -19.77 -10.00
CA ASP A 22 4.91 -21.16 -10.14
C ASP A 22 3.41 -21.26 -9.78
N ASP A 23 2.57 -21.56 -10.78
CA ASP A 23 1.12 -21.68 -10.62
C ASP A 23 0.69 -22.93 -9.84
N LYS A 24 1.61 -23.85 -9.57
CA LYS A 24 1.38 -25.08 -8.80
C LYS A 24 2.00 -25.00 -7.40
N ASP A 25 2.73 -23.92 -7.10
CA ASP A 25 3.33 -23.73 -5.80
C ASP A 25 2.31 -23.20 -4.78
N SER A 26 1.93 -24.10 -3.87
CA SER A 26 1.04 -23.83 -2.73
C SER A 26 1.78 -23.35 -1.48
N SER A 27 3.10 -23.14 -1.56
CA SER A 27 3.89 -22.64 -0.44
C SER A 27 3.44 -21.24 -0.02
N SER A 28 3.47 -20.98 1.30
CA SER A 28 3.08 -19.68 1.83
C SER A 28 4.16 -18.64 1.51
N ILE A 29 3.74 -17.57 0.85
CA ILE A 29 4.54 -16.41 0.49
C ILE A 29 3.98 -15.14 1.15
N LEU A 30 4.81 -14.11 1.19
CA LEU A 30 4.43 -12.81 1.72
C LEU A 30 4.07 -11.87 0.56
N VAL A 31 2.86 -11.34 0.59
CA VAL A 31 2.33 -10.49 -0.49
C VAL A 31 1.99 -9.12 0.07
N TYR A 32 2.60 -8.07 -0.46
CA TYR A 32 2.20 -6.69 -0.20
C TYR A 32 1.34 -6.17 -1.34
N LYS A 33 0.07 -5.85 -1.06
CA LYS A 33 -0.86 -5.25 -2.01
C LYS A 33 -0.79 -3.73 -1.85
N TYR A 34 -0.39 -3.02 -2.90
CA TYR A 34 -0.26 -1.57 -2.88
C TYR A 34 -1.56 -0.90 -2.39
N ARG A 35 -1.44 -0.02 -1.39
CA ARG A 35 -2.54 0.65 -0.66
C ARG A 35 -3.52 -0.26 0.12
N LYS A 36 -3.38 -1.58 0.06
CA LYS A 36 -4.22 -2.54 0.80
C LYS A 36 -3.49 -3.20 1.97
N GLY A 37 -2.16 -3.22 1.95
CA GLY A 37 -1.35 -3.72 3.07
C GLY A 37 -0.73 -5.09 2.81
N LEU A 38 -0.28 -5.71 3.90
CA LEU A 38 0.46 -6.98 3.89
C LEU A 38 -0.49 -8.17 4.10
N ASP A 39 -0.26 -9.24 3.36
CA ASP A 39 -1.05 -10.46 3.37
C ASP A 39 -0.16 -11.70 3.23
N VAL A 40 -0.66 -12.86 3.65
CA VAL A 40 0.01 -14.16 3.47
C VAL A 40 -0.85 -15.00 2.55
N SER A 41 -0.29 -15.41 1.42
CA SER A 41 -0.98 -16.14 0.36
C SER A 41 -0.08 -17.23 -0.20
N SER A 42 -0.56 -18.05 -1.14
CA SER A 42 0.29 -18.93 -1.96
C SER A 42 0.67 -18.30 -3.30
N GLN A 43 1.69 -18.83 -4.00
CA GLN A 43 1.99 -18.41 -5.37
C GLN A 43 0.85 -18.78 -6.33
N GLU A 44 0.25 -19.96 -6.17
CA GLU A 44 -0.93 -20.39 -6.91
C GLU A 44 -2.07 -19.34 -6.79
N ASP A 45 -2.41 -18.92 -5.58
CA ASP A 45 -3.47 -17.95 -5.34
C ASP A 45 -3.11 -16.55 -5.87
N LEU A 46 -1.82 -16.19 -5.82
CA LEU A 46 -1.33 -14.95 -6.40
C LEU A 46 -1.51 -14.96 -7.93
N CYS A 47 -1.14 -16.04 -8.61
CA CYS A 47 -1.34 -16.20 -10.06
C CYS A 47 -2.84 -16.04 -10.41
N LYS A 48 -3.72 -16.77 -9.71
CA LYS A 48 -5.17 -16.65 -9.91
C LYS A 48 -5.69 -15.22 -9.69
N ALA A 49 -5.12 -14.47 -8.76
CA ALA A 49 -5.50 -13.09 -8.51
C ALA A 49 -5.05 -12.15 -9.64
N LEU A 50 -3.88 -12.39 -10.23
CA LEU A 50 -3.35 -11.62 -11.36
C LEU A 50 -4.09 -11.92 -12.65
N ASP A 51 -4.47 -13.17 -12.89
CA ASP A 51 -5.23 -13.53 -14.10
C ASP A 51 -6.65 -12.96 -14.08
N LYS A 52 -7.20 -12.68 -12.89
CA LYS A 52 -8.48 -11.97 -12.74
C LYS A 52 -8.39 -10.47 -13.06
N ASP A 53 -7.23 -9.86 -12.82
CA ASP A 53 -7.02 -8.43 -13.03
C ASP A 53 -5.68 -8.19 -13.77
N PRO A 54 -5.72 -8.16 -15.12
CA PRO A 54 -4.51 -8.02 -15.93
C PRO A 54 -3.85 -6.64 -15.81
N SER A 55 -4.50 -5.68 -15.15
CA SER A 55 -3.90 -4.36 -14.85
C SER A 55 -2.90 -4.42 -13.70
N LEU A 56 -2.84 -5.54 -12.97
CA LEU A 56 -1.91 -5.74 -11.88
C LEU A 56 -0.57 -6.30 -12.38
N ARG A 57 0.47 -5.87 -11.67
CA ARG A 57 1.86 -6.30 -11.82
C ARG A 57 2.37 -6.85 -10.50
N VAL A 58 3.31 -7.79 -10.58
CA VAL A 58 4.10 -8.24 -9.45
C VAL A 58 5.58 -7.94 -9.64
N THR A 59 6.19 -7.40 -8.58
CA THR A 59 7.64 -7.30 -8.44
C THR A 59 8.09 -8.06 -7.20
N ARG A 60 9.35 -8.49 -7.17
CA ARG A 60 9.93 -9.22 -6.05
C ARG A 60 10.97 -8.37 -5.35
N LYS A 61 10.89 -8.32 -4.03
CA LYS A 61 11.88 -7.64 -3.18
C LYS A 61 12.40 -8.61 -2.13
N LYS A 62 13.71 -8.84 -2.14
CA LYS A 62 14.35 -9.64 -1.10
C LYS A 62 14.31 -8.92 0.23
N ILE A 63 13.89 -9.62 1.27
CA ILE A 63 13.94 -9.10 2.63
C ILE A 63 15.36 -9.37 3.19
N PRO A 64 16.05 -8.38 3.79
CA PRO A 64 17.33 -8.62 4.46
C PRO A 64 17.18 -9.48 5.72
N ARG A 65 18.09 -10.43 5.98
CA ARG A 65 17.97 -11.35 7.13
C ARG A 65 18.01 -10.56 8.44
N GLY A 66 17.18 -10.96 9.41
CA GLY A 66 17.06 -10.28 10.71
C GLY A 66 16.03 -9.15 10.74
N ASP A 67 15.71 -8.54 9.60
CA ASP A 67 14.74 -7.44 9.55
C ASP A 67 13.33 -7.91 9.91
N SER A 68 12.73 -7.20 10.87
CA SER A 68 11.30 -7.33 11.24
C SER A 68 10.41 -6.35 10.50
N ARG A 69 11.00 -5.43 9.73
CA ARG A 69 10.30 -4.35 9.02
C ARG A 69 10.90 -4.21 7.63
N VAL A 70 10.03 -4.08 6.62
CA VAL A 70 10.43 -3.90 5.23
C VAL A 70 9.91 -2.56 4.75
N GLU A 71 10.80 -1.73 4.24
CA GLU A 71 10.42 -0.50 3.56
C GLU A 71 10.12 -0.82 2.10
N VAL A 72 8.92 -0.49 1.65
CA VAL A 72 8.53 -0.53 0.24
C VAL A 72 8.70 0.87 -0.32
N LYS A 73 9.56 1.00 -1.33
CA LYS A 73 9.89 2.23 -2.03
C LYS A 73 9.21 2.26 -3.39
N ARG A 74 9.18 3.42 -4.02
CA ARG A 74 8.61 3.58 -5.37
C ARG A 74 9.35 2.76 -6.42
N GLU A 75 10.68 2.72 -6.35
CA GLU A 75 11.50 1.86 -7.22
C GLU A 75 11.18 0.37 -7.12
N ASP A 76 10.65 -0.09 -5.98
CA ASP A 76 10.26 -1.49 -5.83
C ASP A 76 9.02 -1.85 -6.66
N LEU A 77 8.24 -0.88 -7.12
CA LEU A 77 7.06 -1.12 -7.97
C LEU A 77 7.44 -1.35 -9.44
N TRP A 78 8.65 -0.98 -9.85
CA TRP A 78 9.09 -1.00 -11.24
C TRP A 78 9.77 -2.32 -11.61
N ASN A 79 9.72 -2.68 -12.89
CA ASN A 79 10.55 -3.75 -13.42
C ASN A 79 12.02 -3.31 -13.47
N ASP A 80 12.95 -4.24 -13.62
CA ASP A 80 14.38 -3.91 -13.55
C ASP A 80 14.83 -2.94 -14.65
N ASP A 81 14.23 -3.00 -15.84
CA ASP A 81 14.48 -2.03 -16.93
C ASP A 81 14.01 -0.61 -16.55
N GLU A 82 12.78 -0.50 -16.05
CA GLU A 82 12.17 0.77 -15.60
C GLU A 82 12.90 1.35 -14.38
N LYS A 83 13.41 0.50 -13.48
CA LYS A 83 14.22 0.97 -12.34
C LYS A 83 15.45 1.72 -12.82
N SER A 84 16.10 1.24 -13.89
CA SER A 84 17.26 1.93 -14.46
C SER A 84 16.85 3.27 -15.06
N GLU A 85 15.78 3.30 -15.87
CA GLU A 85 15.28 4.52 -16.53
C GLU A 85 14.82 5.59 -15.52
N PHE A 86 14.14 5.16 -14.46
CA PHE A 86 13.56 6.08 -13.48
C PHE A 86 14.44 6.31 -12.25
N SER A 87 15.63 5.71 -12.18
CA SER A 87 16.54 5.85 -11.03
C SER A 87 16.96 7.30 -10.78
N GLU A 88 17.09 8.10 -11.84
CA GLU A 88 17.55 9.49 -11.80
C GLU A 88 16.52 10.45 -11.20
N TYR A 89 15.23 10.08 -11.19
CA TYR A 89 14.20 10.94 -10.64
C TYR A 89 14.33 11.03 -9.12
N PRO A 90 14.18 12.22 -8.51
CA PRO A 90 14.36 12.40 -7.07
C PRO A 90 13.33 11.63 -6.22
N ASN A 91 12.19 11.25 -6.83
CA ASN A 91 11.11 10.51 -6.17
C ASN A 91 11.22 8.98 -6.32
N SER A 92 12.26 8.46 -7.00
CA SER A 92 12.46 7.04 -7.25
C SER A 92 12.63 6.24 -5.95
N LYS A 93 13.41 6.80 -5.02
CA LYS A 93 13.73 6.18 -3.72
C LYS A 93 12.75 6.56 -2.60
N SER A 94 11.66 7.27 -2.90
CA SER A 94 10.71 7.64 -1.85
C SER A 94 10.03 6.40 -1.25
N GLY A 95 9.95 6.36 0.07
CA GLY A 95 9.18 5.35 0.80
C GLY A 95 7.69 5.48 0.52
N LEU A 96 7.06 4.38 0.14
CA LEU A 96 5.62 4.25 -0.05
C LEU A 96 4.94 3.66 1.18
N ALA A 97 5.56 2.65 1.79
CA ALA A 97 5.04 2.01 2.98
C ALA A 97 6.16 1.40 3.80
N SER A 98 5.93 1.27 5.10
CA SER A 98 6.79 0.54 6.01
C SER A 98 6.00 -0.58 6.64
N VAL A 99 6.19 -1.81 6.16
CA VAL A 99 5.42 -2.98 6.58
C VAL A 99 6.15 -3.69 7.71
N CYS A 100 5.43 -3.98 8.81
CA CYS A 100 5.94 -4.79 9.90
C CYS A 100 5.61 -6.26 9.61
N LEU A 101 6.60 -7.13 9.71
CA LEU A 101 6.40 -8.56 9.51
C LEU A 101 5.63 -9.14 10.72
N PRO A 102 4.60 -9.97 10.49
CA PRO A 102 3.99 -10.73 11.57
C PRO A 102 5.04 -11.56 12.30
N ARG A 103 4.96 -11.63 13.64
CA ARG A 103 5.96 -12.37 14.45
C ARG A 103 6.15 -13.81 13.98
N SER A 104 5.05 -14.48 13.60
CA SER A 104 5.08 -15.85 13.06
C SER A 104 5.91 -15.96 11.77
N VAL A 105 5.75 -15.01 10.84
CA VAL A 105 6.51 -14.93 9.59
C VAL A 105 7.99 -14.68 9.90
N TRP A 106 8.29 -13.74 10.80
CA TRP A 106 9.67 -13.43 11.20
C TRP A 106 10.38 -14.65 11.81
N PHE A 107 9.73 -15.40 12.71
CA PHE A 107 10.30 -16.62 13.27
C PHE A 107 10.52 -17.71 12.22
N LYS A 108 9.54 -17.95 11.34
CA LYS A 108 9.66 -18.95 10.26
C LYS A 108 10.81 -18.62 9.31
N ARG A 109 11.04 -17.33 9.08
CA ARG A 109 12.15 -16.82 8.28
C ARG A 109 13.50 -17.04 8.96
N MET A 110 13.57 -16.83 10.27
CA MET A 110 14.80 -17.05 11.02
C MET A 110 15.17 -18.52 11.15
N LEU A 111 14.19 -19.41 11.36
CA LEU A 111 14.42 -20.82 11.69
C LEU A 111 14.37 -21.77 10.48
N PHE A 112 13.56 -21.46 9.47
CA PHE A 112 13.30 -22.37 8.35
C PHE A 112 13.61 -21.76 6.97
N GLY A 113 14.08 -20.52 6.91
CA GLY A 113 14.35 -19.84 5.63
C GLY A 113 13.10 -19.60 4.79
N GLN A 114 11.92 -19.53 5.40
CA GLN A 114 10.67 -19.23 4.69
C GLN A 114 10.44 -17.72 4.58
N PHE A 115 9.63 -17.27 3.62
CA PHE A 115 9.28 -15.85 3.41
C PHE A 115 10.52 -14.97 3.18
N GLU A 116 11.50 -15.44 2.39
CA GLU A 116 12.71 -14.65 2.09
C GLU A 116 12.42 -13.43 1.23
N ASP A 117 11.42 -13.56 0.35
CA ASP A 117 11.02 -12.55 -0.61
C ASP A 117 9.63 -11.98 -0.28
N LEU A 118 9.49 -10.67 -0.53
CA LEU A 118 8.23 -9.96 -0.53
C LEU A 118 7.75 -9.78 -1.97
N TYR A 119 6.57 -10.31 -2.28
CA TYR A 119 5.89 -10.14 -3.56
C TYR A 119 5.04 -8.88 -3.49
N ILE A 120 5.36 -7.87 -4.29
CA ILE A 120 4.68 -6.58 -4.29
C ILE A 120 3.72 -6.54 -5.46
N VAL A 121 2.43 -6.50 -5.15
CA VAL A 121 1.35 -6.39 -6.13
C VAL A 121 0.97 -4.92 -6.26
N SER A 122 1.10 -4.36 -7.45
CA SER A 122 0.73 -2.98 -7.73
C SER A 122 0.07 -2.86 -9.09
N PRO A 123 -0.79 -1.86 -9.32
CA PRO A 123 -1.27 -1.56 -10.65
C PRO A 123 -0.09 -1.19 -11.57
N GLU A 124 -0.20 -1.53 -12.84
CA GLU A 124 0.72 -1.07 -13.88
C GLU A 124 0.69 0.46 -13.91
N THR A 125 1.73 1.07 -13.36
CA THR A 125 1.84 2.50 -13.15
C THR A 125 3.20 2.93 -13.67
N SER A 126 3.21 3.48 -14.88
CA SER A 126 4.34 4.27 -15.36
C SER A 126 4.26 5.66 -14.71
N PRO A 127 5.40 6.35 -14.49
CA PRO A 127 5.41 7.72 -13.95
C PRO A 127 4.50 8.70 -14.70
N SER A 128 4.19 8.41 -15.96
CA SER A 128 3.22 9.13 -16.80
C SER A 128 1.78 9.10 -16.26
N ASN A 129 1.37 8.04 -15.54
CA ASN A 129 0.02 7.91 -14.97
C ASN A 129 -0.22 8.83 -13.75
N SER A 130 0.83 9.48 -13.24
CA SER A 130 0.75 10.42 -12.09
C SER A 130 -0.09 11.67 -12.38
N LEU A 131 -0.32 12.01 -13.66
CA LEU A 131 -1.09 13.20 -14.02
C LEU A 131 -2.58 13.10 -13.65
N ASN A 132 -3.13 11.90 -13.51
CA ASN A 132 -4.57 11.69 -13.30
C ASN A 132 -4.96 10.89 -12.03
N GLY A 133 -3.98 10.48 -11.21
CA GLY A 133 -4.18 9.44 -10.18
C GLY A 133 -4.31 9.91 -8.72
N SER A 134 -4.64 11.18 -8.46
CA SER A 134 -4.89 11.68 -7.10
C SER A 134 -6.39 11.82 -6.83
N PRO A 135 -7.06 10.88 -6.14
CA PRO A 135 -8.16 11.23 -5.27
C PRO A 135 -7.57 11.64 -3.91
N GLU A 136 -7.81 12.90 -3.51
CA GLU A 136 -7.68 13.40 -2.14
C GLU A 136 -6.30 13.42 -1.45
N SER A 137 -5.40 14.28 -1.92
CA SER A 137 -4.50 14.99 -0.98
C SER A 137 -4.41 16.47 -1.33
N SER A 138 -5.57 17.07 -1.61
CA SER A 138 -5.73 18.52 -1.72
C SER A 138 -6.23 19.05 -0.38
N GLN A 139 -5.31 19.46 0.50
CA GLN A 139 -5.43 20.55 1.50
C GLN A 139 -4.51 20.28 2.70
N CYS A 140 -3.22 20.62 2.56
CA CYS A 140 -2.53 21.23 3.68
C CYS A 140 -2.70 22.75 3.51
N SER A 141 -3.80 23.30 4.02
CA SER A 141 -3.84 24.73 4.30
C SER A 141 -2.96 24.94 5.53
N PRO A 142 -1.84 25.68 5.44
CA PRO A 142 -1.09 26.05 6.63
C PRO A 142 -1.93 27.08 7.39
N SER A 143 -2.75 26.62 8.35
CA SER A 143 -3.23 27.52 9.41
C SER A 143 -2.05 27.83 10.31
N ALA A 144 -1.28 28.85 9.94
CA ALA A 144 -0.36 29.51 10.85
C ALA A 144 -1.19 30.15 11.98
N THR A 145 -1.28 29.48 13.13
CA THR A 145 -1.67 30.14 14.38
C THR A 145 -0.40 30.37 15.19
N TRP A 146 0.37 31.37 14.79
CA TRP A 146 1.40 31.98 15.64
C TRP A 146 0.83 33.30 16.18
N ASN A 147 0.91 33.48 17.50
CA ASN A 147 0.43 34.60 18.33
C ASN A 147 -1.06 34.63 18.70
N GLN A 148 -1.45 33.80 19.68
CA GLN A 148 -2.42 34.24 20.71
C GLN A 148 -1.94 33.78 22.08
N SER A 149 -1.13 34.62 22.74
CA SER A 149 -0.99 34.70 24.20
C SER A 149 0.01 35.80 24.55
N ALA A 150 -0.50 37.02 24.77
CA ALA A 150 0.07 37.99 25.69
C ALA A 150 -0.97 39.10 25.94
N ALA A 151 -1.89 38.88 26.87
CA ALA A 151 -2.45 39.98 27.67
C ALA A 151 -1.39 40.31 28.76
N PRO A 152 -1.20 41.57 29.20
CA PRO A 152 -2.26 42.29 29.92
C PRO A 152 -2.29 43.81 29.67
N ASP A 153 -3.47 44.43 29.62
CA ASP A 153 -3.74 45.60 30.47
C ASP A 153 -5.23 45.93 30.52
N GLY A 154 -5.68 46.42 31.67
CA GLY A 154 -7.08 46.48 32.05
C GLY A 154 -7.83 47.70 31.53
N THR A 155 -9.13 47.54 31.27
CA THR A 155 -10.17 48.46 31.72
C THR A 155 -11.53 47.76 31.60
N ALA A 156 -12.27 47.65 32.71
CA ALA A 156 -13.71 47.39 32.68
C ALA A 156 -14.45 48.72 32.38
N PRO A 157 -15.67 48.69 31.81
CA PRO A 157 -16.80 48.65 32.73
C PRO A 157 -17.97 47.75 32.33
N GLN A 158 -18.66 47.38 33.40
CA GLN A 158 -19.96 46.76 33.57
C GLN A 158 -21.04 47.15 32.54
N HIS A 159 -21.79 46.16 32.06
CA HIS A 159 -23.25 46.26 31.96
C HIS A 159 -23.86 44.95 32.44
N ALA A 160 -24.56 45.02 33.57
CA ALA A 160 -25.37 43.96 34.13
C ALA A 160 -26.77 43.99 33.51
N ALA A 161 -27.31 42.82 33.18
CA ALA A 161 -28.73 42.54 33.28
C ALA A 161 -28.93 41.01 33.39
N GLN A 162 -29.33 40.59 34.58
CA GLN A 162 -29.86 39.26 34.90
C GLN A 162 -31.10 38.95 34.06
N HIS A 163 -31.30 37.68 33.68
CA HIS A 163 -32.58 37.02 33.97
C HIS A 163 -32.43 35.49 33.95
N THR A 164 -33.14 34.89 34.90
CA THR A 164 -33.00 33.54 35.43
C THR A 164 -34.01 32.56 34.81
N ASN A 165 -33.70 31.26 34.96
CA ASN A 165 -34.61 30.11 35.16
C ASN A 165 -35.26 29.35 33.97
N ASN A 166 -34.83 28.09 33.85
CA ASN A 166 -35.57 26.82 34.05
C ASN A 166 -36.78 26.42 33.17
N ASN A 167 -36.53 25.35 32.38
CA ASN A 167 -37.28 24.06 32.27
C ASN A 167 -38.71 24.07 31.65
N PRO A 168 -39.35 22.91 31.34
CA PRO A 168 -38.97 21.59 30.78
C PRO A 168 -39.57 21.42 29.35
N GLY A 169 -39.15 20.47 28.49
CA GLY A 169 -39.60 19.07 28.48
C GLY A 169 -41.03 18.92 27.94
N ASP A 170 -41.16 18.59 26.65
CA ASP A 170 -42.40 18.03 26.08
C ASP A 170 -42.06 16.78 25.26
N GLN A 171 -42.95 15.80 25.41
CA GLN A 171 -42.93 14.43 24.91
C GLN A 171 -43.11 14.34 23.39
#